data_AF-A0AA45L9A6-F1
#
_entry.id   AF-A0AA45L9A6-F1
#
_cell.length_a   1.000
_cell.length_b   1.000
_cell.length_c   1.000
_cell.angle_alpha   90.00
_cell.angle_beta   90.00
_cell.angle_gamma   90.00
#
_symmetry.space_group_name_H-M   'P 1'
#
loop_
_entity.id
_entity.type
_entity.pdbx_description
1 polymer ?
#
loop_
_entity_poly.entity_id
_entity_poly.type
_entity_poly.pdbx_seq_one_letter_code
_entity_poly.pdbx_strand_id
1 'polypeptide(L)'
;MTGAEHYTRAQDCLTEADETSDAAVRGELLTRAQAHATLALAAATALGSESQGGQRDTAGHPAMANRDLKQWKAAAAVPERRTEPEAGTATTAG
;
A
#
# COMPACT_ATOMS: atom_id res chain seq x y z
N MET A 1 0.72 13.08 -6.35
CA MET A 1 0.70 11.67 -5.93
C MET A 1 -0.66 11.37 -5.33
N THR A 2 -1.25 10.21 -5.64
CA THR A 2 -2.48 9.71 -4.99
C THR A 2 -2.14 8.92 -3.72
N GLY A 3 -3.15 8.62 -2.89
CA GLY A 3 -2.94 7.79 -1.70
C GLY A 3 -2.39 6.39 -2.03
N ALA A 4 -2.79 5.82 -3.17
CA ALA A 4 -2.27 4.54 -3.66
C ALA A 4 -0.79 4.64 -4.05
N GLU A 5 -0.40 5.72 -4.75
CA GLU A 5 1.00 5.97 -5.11
C GLU A 5 1.88 6.19 -3.88
N HIS A 6 1.36 6.82 -2.82
CA HIS A 6 2.04 6.91 -1.54
C HIS A 6 2.21 5.53 -0.88
N TYR A 7 1.22 4.65 -0.97
CA TYR A 7 1.37 3.29 -0.44
C TYR A 7 2.46 2.49 -1.16
N THR A 8 2.46 2.50 -2.50
CA THR A 8 3.51 1.84 -3.30
C THR A 8 4.89 2.37 -2.97
N ARG A 9 5.06 3.70 -2.89
CA ARG A 9 6.35 4.30 -2.53
C ARG A 9 6.81 3.95 -1.11
N ALA A 10 5.88 3.81 -0.16
CA ALA A 10 6.23 3.34 1.18
C ALA A 10 6.77 1.91 1.13
N GLN A 11 6.15 1.03 0.33
CA GLN A 11 6.60 -0.35 0.17
C GLN A 11 7.96 -0.44 -0.51
N ASP A 12 8.19 0.35 -1.57
CA ASP A 12 9.49 0.41 -2.25
C ASP A 12 10.61 0.82 -1.28
N CYS A 13 10.37 1.86 -0.45
CA CYS A 13 11.33 2.29 0.56
C CYS A 13 11.60 1.22 1.62
N LEU A 14 10.59 0.43 2.01
CA LEU A 14 10.77 -0.66 2.97
C LEU A 14 11.60 -1.81 2.37
N THR A 15 11.34 -2.16 1.11
CA THR A 15 12.14 -3.18 0.39
C THR A 15 13.59 -2.73 0.26
N GLU A 16 13.84 -1.49 -0.15
CA GLU A 16 15.20 -0.95 -0.24
C GLU A 16 15.90 -0.87 1.13
N ALA A 17 15.15 -0.58 2.20
CA ALA A 17 15.67 -0.54 3.57
C ALA A 17 16.11 -1.94 4.07
N ASP A 18 15.42 -2.99 3.62
CA ASP A 18 15.74 -4.38 3.96
C ASP A 18 16.98 -4.87 3.21
N GLU A 19 17.14 -4.42 1.96
CA GLU A 19 18.27 -4.78 1.10
C GLU A 19 19.57 -4.02 1.45
N THR A 20 19.48 -2.83 2.04
CA THR A 20 20.67 -2.02 2.38
C THR A 20 21.34 -2.45 3.68
N SER A 21 22.66 -2.61 3.67
CA SER A 21 23.47 -2.87 4.87
C SER A 21 23.91 -1.61 5.61
N ASP A 22 23.76 -0.43 4.99
CA ASP A 22 24.13 0.85 5.59
C ASP A 22 23.02 1.34 6.55
N ALA A 23 23.36 1.51 7.82
CA ALA A 23 22.42 1.90 8.86
C ALA A 23 21.88 3.33 8.69
N ALA A 24 22.68 4.26 8.17
CA ALA A 24 22.26 5.64 7.94
C ALA A 24 21.27 5.71 6.77
N VAL A 25 21.58 5.02 5.66
CA VAL A 25 20.68 4.91 4.50
C VAL A 25 19.38 4.21 4.89
N ARG A 26 19.47 3.13 5.67
CA ARG A 26 18.29 2.43 6.19
C ARG A 26 17.40 3.35 7.01
N GLY A 27 17.96 4.15 7.92
CA GLY A 27 17.20 5.10 8.73
C GLY A 27 16.46 6.15 7.89
N GLU A 28 17.10 6.66 6.84
CA GLU A 28 16.47 7.58 5.89
C GLU A 28 15.30 6.93 5.14
N LEU A 29 15.50 5.72 4.62
CA LEU A 29 14.47 4.96 3.90
C LEU A 29 13.27 4.64 4.79
N LEU A 30 13.49 4.24 6.04
CA LEU A 30 12.41 4.01 7.01
C LEU A 30 11.64 5.29 7.32
N THR A 31 12.32 6.43 7.44
CA THR A 31 11.68 7.73 7.66
C THR A 31 10.80 8.13 6.46
N ARG A 32 11.30 7.91 5.24
CA ARG A 32 10.53 8.14 4.00
C ARG A 32 9.33 7.21 3.89
N ALA A 33 9.50 5.93 4.20
CA ALA A 33 8.43 4.94 4.21
C ALA A 33 7.31 5.36 5.17
N GLN A 34 7.66 5.79 6.39
CA GLN A 34 6.69 6.26 7.38
C GLN A 34 5.93 7.51 6.89
N ALA A 35 6.62 8.47 6.29
CA ALA A 35 5.98 9.67 5.73
C ALA A 35 4.98 9.30 4.63
N HIS A 36 5.37 8.42 3.71
CA HIS A 36 4.49 7.94 2.65
C HIS A 36 3.29 7.12 3.17
N ALA A 37 3.50 6.23 4.14
CA ALA A 37 2.41 5.49 4.77
C ALA A 37 1.41 6.42 5.48
N THR A 38 1.90 7.47 6.14
CA THR A 38 1.06 8.48 6.80
C THR A 38 0.22 9.26 5.79
N LEU A 39 0.82 9.68 4.67
CA LEU A 39 0.11 10.37 3.59
C LEU A 39 -0.91 9.46 2.91
N ALA A 40 -0.59 8.17 2.72
CA ALA A 40 -1.53 7.19 2.20
C ALA A 40 -2.73 7.02 3.15
N LEU A 41 -2.50 6.93 4.46
CA LEU A 41 -3.54 6.84 5.48
C LEU A 41 -4.41 8.10 5.53
N ALA A 42 -3.81 9.28 5.44
CA ALA A 42 -4.52 10.54 5.40
C ALA A 42 -5.43 10.62 4.16
N ALA A 43 -4.94 10.21 3.00
CA ALA A 43 -5.75 10.11 1.79
C ALA A 43 -6.89 9.09 1.92
N ALA A 44 -6.63 7.92 2.51
CA ALA A 44 -7.65 6.90 2.79
C ALA A 44 -8.77 7.45 3.69
N THR A 45 -8.37 8.15 4.74
CA THR A 45 -9.28 8.75 5.71
C THR A 45 -10.11 9.85 5.05
N ALA A 46 -9.49 10.71 4.25
CA ALA A 46 -10.21 11.75 3.52
C ALA A 46 -11.30 11.15 2.59
N LEU A 47 -10.95 10.11 1.83
CA LEU A 47 -11.90 9.39 0.96
C LEU A 47 -13.02 8.70 1.77
N GLY A 48 -12.72 8.20 2.97
CA GLY A 48 -13.69 7.57 3.86
C GLY A 48 -14.63 8.58 4.57
N SER A 49 -14.13 9.77 4.91
CA SER A 49 -14.89 10.82 5.56
C SER A 49 -15.97 11.42 4.66
N GLU A 50 -15.76 11.45 3.34
CA GLU A 50 -16.76 11.87 2.35
C GLU A 50 -17.98 10.93 2.28
N SER A 51 -17.83 9.68 2.72
CA SER A 51 -18.94 8.72 2.80
C SER A 51 -19.82 8.92 4.04
N GLN A 52 -19.35 9.63 5.08
CA GLN A 52 -20.14 9.93 6.29
C GLN A 52 -20.71 11.35 6.32
N GLY A 53 -20.17 12.29 5.55
CA GLY A 53 -20.71 13.64 5.36
C GLY A 53 -21.01 13.87 3.89
N GLY A 54 -22.14 13.36 3.40
CA GLY A 54 -22.46 13.32 1.98
C GLY A 54 -22.58 14.70 1.32
N GLN A 55 -21.48 15.20 0.76
CA GLN A 55 -21.54 16.25 -0.24
C GLN A 55 -21.80 15.59 -1.60
N ARG A 56 -23.10 15.48 -1.93
CA ARG A 56 -23.57 15.10 -3.25
C ARG A 56 -23.38 16.27 -4.20
N ASP A 57 -23.05 16.00 -5.47
CA ASP A 57 -23.15 17.03 -6.50
C ASP A 57 -24.60 17.51 -6.66
N THR A 58 -24.84 18.56 -7.44
CA THR A 58 -26.19 19.11 -7.68
C THR A 58 -27.15 18.10 -8.34
N ALA A 59 -26.64 16.96 -8.84
CA ALA A 59 -27.40 15.87 -9.42
C ALA A 59 -27.56 14.65 -8.48
N GLY A 60 -27.05 14.72 -7.24
CA GLY A 60 -27.21 13.66 -6.24
C GLY A 60 -26.13 12.55 -6.26
N HIS A 61 -25.09 12.68 -7.08
CA HIS A 61 -24.01 11.70 -7.17
C HIS A 61 -22.91 11.98 -6.12
N PRO A 62 -22.23 10.94 -5.59
CA PRO A 62 -21.05 11.14 -4.75
C PRO A 62 -19.99 11.92 -5.54
N ALA A 63 -19.50 13.02 -4.97
CA ALA A 63 -18.75 14.06 -5.68
C ALA A 63 -17.30 13.68 -6.09
N MET A 64 -16.86 12.43 -5.87
CA MET A 64 -15.48 12.04 -6.16
C MET A 64 -15.38 10.89 -7.18
N ALA A 65 -14.54 11.16 -8.18
CA ALA A 65 -14.45 10.47 -9.45
C ALA A 65 -13.93 9.03 -9.31
N ASN A 66 -14.61 8.11 -10.00
CA ASN A 66 -14.36 6.67 -10.12
C ASN A 66 -12.90 6.20 -10.33
N ARG A 67 -11.95 7.08 -10.63
CA ARG A 67 -10.57 6.73 -10.98
C ARG A 67 -9.70 6.40 -9.76
N ASP A 68 -9.79 7.20 -8.70
CA ASP A 68 -8.88 7.07 -7.55
C ASP A 68 -9.25 5.86 -6.67
N LEU A 69 -10.54 5.56 -6.55
CA LEU A 69 -11.03 4.36 -5.84
C LEU A 69 -10.54 3.05 -6.50
N LYS A 70 -10.51 3.01 -7.85
CA LYS A 70 -10.02 1.84 -8.59
C LYS A 70 -8.53 1.63 -8.38
N GLN A 71 -7.74 2.71 -8.40
CA GLN A 71 -6.30 2.65 -8.14
C GLN A 71 -6.00 2.23 -6.69
N TRP A 72 -6.78 2.70 -5.73
CA TRP A 72 -6.67 2.30 -4.33
C TRP A 72 -6.94 0.81 -4.14
N LYS A 73 -8.03 0.29 -4.73
CA LYS A 73 -8.32 -1.15 -4.68
C LYS A 73 -7.25 -1.99 -5.34
N ALA A 74 -6.64 -1.51 -6.43
CA ALA A 74 -5.54 -2.22 -7.09
C ALA A 74 -4.26 -2.23 -6.24
N ALA A 75 -3.95 -1.14 -5.53
CA ALA A 75 -2.79 -1.08 -4.63
C ALA A 75 -3.00 -1.85 -3.31
N ALA A 76 -4.22 -1.86 -2.77
CA ALA A 76 -4.57 -2.61 -1.57
C ALA A 76 -4.81 -4.10 -1.84
N ALA A 77 -5.05 -4.50 -3.09
CA ALA A 77 -5.01 -5.88 -3.52
C ALA A 77 -3.55 -6.35 -3.55
N VAL A 78 -3.02 -6.65 -2.36
CA VAL A 78 -1.76 -7.35 -2.16
C VAL A 78 -1.73 -8.56 -3.10
N PRO A 79 -0.77 -8.69 -4.03
CA PRO A 79 -0.65 -9.90 -4.82
C PRO A 79 -0.44 -11.06 -3.86
N GLU A 80 -1.25 -12.13 -4.01
CA GLU A 80 -1.12 -13.33 -3.20
C GLU A 80 0.35 -13.72 -3.09
N ARG A 81 0.80 -13.93 -1.84
CA ARG A 81 2.10 -14.52 -1.55
C ARG A 81 2.35 -15.63 -2.55
N ARG A 82 3.42 -15.51 -3.35
CA ARG A 82 3.98 -16.64 -4.10
C ARG A 82 4.05 -17.80 -3.11
N THR A 83 3.29 -18.85 -3.40
CA THR A 83 3.43 -20.14 -2.77
C THR A 83 4.92 -20.51 -2.85
N GLU A 84 5.58 -20.59 -1.69
CA GLU A 84 6.89 -21.19 -1.61
C GLU A 84 6.78 -22.61 -2.16
N PRO A 85 7.56 -23.01 -3.17
CA PRO A 85 7.82 -24.42 -3.36
C PRO A 85 8.82 -24.81 -2.26
N GLU A 86 8.53 -25.91 -1.57
CA GLU A 86 9.50 -26.95 -1.16
C GLU A 86 9.06 -27.63 0.14
N ALA A 87 8.81 -28.93 0.04
CA ALA A 87 9.58 -29.89 0.82
C ALA A 87 9.44 -31.26 0.14
N GLY A 88 10.46 -31.63 -0.63
CA GLY A 88 10.62 -32.99 -1.13
C GLY A 88 10.57 -34.00 0.02
N THR A 89 9.62 -34.92 -0.05
CA THR A 89 9.57 -36.12 0.77
C THR A 89 10.66 -37.10 0.31
N ALA A 90 11.89 -36.85 0.75
CA ALA A 90 12.92 -37.88 0.80
C ALA A 90 12.86 -38.59 2.17
N THR A 91 11.89 -39.48 2.34
CA THR A 91 11.92 -40.47 3.42
C THR A 91 12.65 -41.71 2.93
N THR A 92 13.92 -41.81 3.31
CA THR A 92 14.64 -43.07 3.46
C THR A 92 14.01 -43.90 4.57
N ALA A 93 13.59 -45.14 4.28
CA ALA A 93 13.69 -46.32 5.15
C ALA A 93 12.98 -47.54 4.53
N GLY A 94 13.70 -48.66 4.39
CA GLY A 94 13.14 -50.00 4.12
C GLY A 94 13.86 -50.76 3.04
#